data_AF-A0A820QET0-F1
#
_entry.id   AF-A0A820QET0-F1
#
_cell.length_a   1.000
_cell.length_b   1.000
_cell.length_c   1.000
_cell.angle_alpha   90.00
_cell.angle_beta   90.00
_cell.angle_gamma   90.00
#
_symmetry.space_group_name_H-M   'P 1'
#
loop_
_entity.id
_entity.type
_entity.pdbx_description
1 polymer ?
#
loop_
_entity_poly.entity_id
_entity_poly.type
_entity_poly.pdbx_seq_one_letter_code
_entity_poly.pdbx_strand_id
1 'polypeptide(L)'
;LKGFSAKVITLVFGILEAYRQKIYTSPRAVQLSLNYLRESVRHAFSWKIVQNNIVVLIQDIIYPLLCITDDDIELFNEEPVEFVRNRLDILDEYISPLSAAE
;
A
#
# COMPACT_ATOMS: atom_id res chain seq x y z
N LEU A 1 -3.65 0.81 25.48
CA LEU A 1 -3.94 1.24 24.10
C LEU A 1 -2.74 1.89 23.42
N LYS A 2 -2.18 3.01 23.91
CA LYS A 2 -1.04 3.72 23.28
C LYS A 2 0.21 2.84 23.05
N GLY A 3 0.62 2.03 24.02
CA GLY A 3 1.76 1.11 23.83
C GLY A 3 1.48 -0.07 22.89
N PHE A 4 0.21 -0.41 22.69
CA PHE A 4 -0.19 -1.48 21.76
C PHE A 4 -0.14 -1.00 20.31
N SER A 5 -0.71 0.18 20.02
CA SER A 5 -0.66 0.76 18.68
C SER A 5 0.78 1.01 18.21
N ALA A 6 1.68 1.43 19.10
CA ALA A 6 3.09 1.59 18.75
C ALA A 6 3.73 0.28 18.24
N LYS A 7 3.50 -0.84 18.93
CA LYS A 7 4.02 -2.16 18.51
C LYS A 7 3.43 -2.62 17.18
N VAL A 8 2.13 -2.38 16.97
CA VAL A 8 1.47 -2.74 15.70
C VAL A 8 2.01 -1.90 14.55
N ILE A 9 2.20 -0.59 14.73
CA ILE A 9 2.81 0.29 13.71
C ILE A 9 4.23 -0.21 13.35
N THR A 10 5.04 -0.61 14.34
CA THR A 10 6.37 -1.17 14.09
C THR A 10 6.31 -2.48 13.29
N LEU A 11 5.37 -3.38 13.62
CA LEU A 11 5.16 -4.62 12.85
C LEU A 11 4.75 -4.32 11.40
N VAL A 12 3.82 -3.40 11.22
CA VAL A 12 3.33 -2.95 9.91
C VAL A 12 4.48 -2.36 9.07
N PHE A 13 5.35 -1.55 9.67
CA PHE A 13 6.57 -1.10 8.99
C PHE A 13 7.50 -2.25 8.59
N GLY A 14 7.62 -3.30 9.40
CA GLY A 14 8.38 -4.50 9.04
C GLY A 14 7.83 -5.22 7.81
N ILE A 15 6.50 -5.32 7.68
CA ILE A 15 5.84 -5.92 6.51
C ILE A 15 6.13 -5.08 5.26
N LEU A 16 5.98 -3.75 5.37
CA LEU A 16 6.24 -2.82 4.28
C LEU A 16 7.71 -2.76 3.88
N GLU A 17 8.62 -2.93 4.83
CA GLU A 17 10.06 -3.03 4.56
C GLU A 17 10.40 -4.32 3.81
N ALA A 18 9.80 -5.46 4.17
CA ALA A 18 9.96 -6.71 3.43
C ALA A 18 9.49 -6.55 1.97
N TYR A 19 8.32 -5.92 1.76
CA TYR A 19 7.83 -5.57 0.44
C TYR A 19 8.81 -4.68 -0.34
N ARG A 20 9.34 -3.63 0.31
CA ARG A 20 10.33 -2.70 -0.27
C ARG A 20 11.60 -3.42 -0.71
N GLN A 21 12.08 -4.38 0.09
CA GLN A 21 13.25 -5.22 -0.21
C GLN A 21 12.99 -6.30 -1.27
N LYS A 22 11.81 -6.30 -1.91
CA LYS A 22 11.39 -7.30 -2.91
C LYS A 22 11.34 -8.73 -2.35
N ILE A 23 11.17 -8.86 -1.03
CA ILE A 23 10.85 -10.14 -0.40
C ILE A 23 9.36 -10.40 -0.62
N TYR A 24 9.03 -11.62 -1.06
CA TYR A 24 7.63 -11.98 -1.33
C TYR A 24 6.75 -11.66 -0.12
N THR A 25 5.78 -10.79 -0.36
CA THR A 25 4.80 -10.34 0.63
C THR A 25 3.44 -10.40 -0.05
N SER A 26 2.47 -11.04 0.61
CA SER A 26 1.12 -11.13 0.04
C SER A 26 0.57 -9.73 -0.25
N PRO A 27 -0.01 -9.48 -1.46
CA PRO A 27 -0.62 -8.20 -1.79
C PRO A 27 -1.62 -7.74 -0.73
N ARG A 28 -2.41 -8.68 -0.19
CA ARG A 28 -3.37 -8.42 0.89
C ARG A 28 -2.71 -7.95 2.18
N ALA A 29 -1.52 -8.45 2.50
CA ALA A 29 -0.77 -8.01 3.69
C ALA A 29 -0.24 -6.58 3.51
N VAL A 30 0.24 -6.22 2.31
CA VAL A 30 0.66 -4.86 1.98
C VAL A 30 -0.54 -3.91 2.04
N GLN A 31 -1.65 -4.29 1.45
CA GLN A 31 -2.89 -3.51 1.47
C GLN A 31 -3.39 -3.24 2.90
N LEU A 32 -3.52 -4.29 3.73
CA LEU A 32 -3.96 -4.14 5.12
C LEU A 32 -2.98 -3.29 5.93
N SER A 33 -1.69 -3.38 5.62
CA SER A 33 -0.64 -2.56 6.24
C SER A 33 -0.82 -1.08 5.91
N LEU A 34 -1.02 -0.74 4.63
CA LEU A 34 -1.26 0.63 4.19
C LEU A 34 -2.57 1.19 4.77
N ASN A 35 -3.66 0.41 4.76
CA ASN A 35 -4.93 0.80 5.39
C ASN A 35 -4.78 1.09 6.90
N TYR A 36 -4.00 0.27 7.61
CA TYR A 36 -3.75 0.51 9.03
C TYR A 36 -2.96 1.81 9.26
N LEU A 37 -1.97 2.10 8.41
CA LEU A 37 -1.22 3.36 8.48
C LEU A 37 -2.10 4.57 8.16
N ARG A 38 -3.01 4.45 7.19
CA ARG A 38 -4.00 5.49 6.86
C ARG A 38 -4.87 5.88 8.06
N GLU A 39 -5.32 4.91 8.85
CA GLU A 39 -6.04 5.23 10.10
C GLU A 39 -5.08 5.72 11.20
N SER A 40 -3.84 5.23 11.23
CA SER A 40 -2.84 5.65 12.22
C SER A 40 -2.46 7.12 12.09
N VAL A 41 -2.42 7.69 10.88
CA VAL A 41 -2.11 9.12 10.69
C VAL A 41 -3.20 10.05 11.23
N ARG A 42 -4.44 9.56 11.40
CA ARG A 42 -5.57 10.35 11.94
C ARG A 42 -5.47 10.59 13.45
N HIS A 43 -4.60 9.86 14.15
CA HIS A 43 -4.45 9.95 15.61
C HIS A 43 -3.10 10.57 16.01
N ALA A 44 -3.12 11.67 16.78
CA ALA A 44 -1.91 12.43 17.14
C ALA A 44 -0.78 11.60 17.79
N PHE A 45 -1.12 10.58 18.59
CA PHE A 45 -0.11 9.69 19.19
C PHE A 45 0.58 8.81 18.15
N SER A 46 -0.20 8.17 17.27
CA SER A 46 0.30 7.27 16.23
C SER A 46 1.01 8.05 15.12
N TRP A 47 0.51 9.23 14.76
CA TRP A 47 1.15 10.14 13.82
C TRP A 47 2.60 10.47 14.21
N LYS A 48 2.86 10.71 15.51
CA LYS A 48 4.22 10.99 15.98
C LYS A 48 5.22 9.88 15.67
N ILE A 49 4.75 8.65 15.55
CA ILE A 49 5.56 7.47 15.20
C ILE A 49 5.69 7.36 13.69
N VAL A 50 4.59 7.54 12.96
CA VAL A 50 4.54 7.36 11.49
C VAL A 50 5.30 8.46 10.75
N GLN A 51 5.22 9.72 11.22
CA GLN A 51 5.81 10.88 10.54
C GLN A 51 7.32 10.74 10.29
N ASN A 52 8.05 9.99 11.12
CA ASN A 52 9.49 9.81 10.97
C ASN A 52 9.87 9.07 9.69
N ASN A 53 8.97 8.23 9.17
CA ASN A 53 9.20 7.38 8.00
C ASN A 53 8.29 7.74 6.81
N ILE A 54 7.45 8.77 6.93
CA ILE A 54 6.40 9.06 5.94
C ILE A 54 6.98 9.39 4.56
N VAL A 55 8.11 10.08 4.50
CA VAL A 55 8.78 10.43 3.23
C VAL A 55 9.25 9.18 2.49
N VAL A 56 9.93 8.27 3.21
CA VAL A 56 10.40 7.00 2.65
C VAL A 56 9.22 6.14 2.20
N LEU A 57 8.16 6.11 2.99
CA LEU A 57 6.95 5.34 2.65
C LEU A 57 6.27 5.87 1.40
N ILE A 58 6.21 7.19 1.23
CA ILE A 58 5.67 7.81 0.01
C ILE A 58 6.55 7.47 -1.20
N GLN A 59 7.86 7.67 -1.09
CA GLN A 59 8.80 7.52 -2.21
C GLN A 59 9.00 6.08 -2.65
N ASP A 60 9.19 5.16 -1.70
CA ASP A 60 9.63 3.80 -2.00
C ASP A 60 8.48 2.80 -2.11
N ILE A 61 7.28 3.15 -1.62
CA ILE A 61 6.14 2.23 -1.54
C ILE A 61 4.90 2.79 -2.22
N ILE A 62 4.36 3.92 -1.76
CA ILE A 62 3.11 4.48 -2.30
C ILE A 62 3.29 4.90 -3.75
N TYR A 63 4.32 5.68 -4.06
CA TYR A 63 4.51 6.20 -5.41
C TYR A 63 4.68 5.09 -6.47
N PRO A 64 5.54 4.07 -6.27
CA PRO A 64 5.65 2.95 -7.20
C PRO A 64 4.36 2.15 -7.35
N LEU A 65 3.56 2.02 -6.27
CA LEU A 65 2.27 1.33 -6.34
C LEU A 65 1.25 2.07 -7.20
N LEU A 66 1.29 3.41 -7.22
CA LEU A 66 0.38 4.24 -8.02
C LEU A 66 0.79 4.37 -9.50
N CYS A 67 2.01 3.98 -9.85
CA CYS A 67 2.51 4.09 -11.21
C CYS A 67 1.88 3.02 -12.12
N ILE A 68 1.60 3.40 -13.37
CA ILE A 68 1.27 2.43 -14.42
C ILE A 68 2.50 1.55 -14.64
N THR A 69 2.29 0.24 -14.61
CA THR A 69 3.35 -0.76 -14.80
C THR A 69 3.50 -1.14 -16.28
N ASP A 70 4.61 -1.79 -16.62
CA ASP A 70 4.78 -2.30 -18.00
C ASP A 70 3.71 -3.34 -18.34
N ASP A 71 3.31 -4.19 -17.38
CA ASP A 71 2.22 -5.16 -17.53
C ASP A 71 0.87 -4.47 -17.83
N ASP A 72 0.61 -3.32 -17.19
CA ASP A 72 -0.58 -2.51 -17.46
C ASP A 72 -0.57 -1.95 -18.89
N ILE A 73 0.60 -1.52 -19.37
CA ILE A 73 0.77 -0.99 -20.73
C ILE A 73 0.60 -2.12 -21.75
N GLU A 74 1.15 -3.31 -21.49
CA GLU A 74 0.98 -4.49 -22.31
C GLU A 74 -0.50 -4.87 -22.40
N LEU A 75 -1.20 -5.00 -21.27
CA LEU A 75 -2.63 -5.32 -21.24
C LEU A 75 -3.47 -4.25 -21.97
N PHE A 76 -3.12 -2.97 -21.83
CA PHE A 76 -3.80 -1.91 -22.56
C PHE A 76 -3.63 -2.04 -24.09
N ASN A 77 -2.46 -2.43 -24.55
CA ASN A 77 -2.17 -2.59 -25.98
C ASN A 77 -2.79 -3.86 -26.58
N GLU A 78 -2.77 -4.98 -25.84
CA GLU A 78 -3.28 -6.27 -26.31
C GLU A 78 -4.80 -6.39 -26.14
N GLU A 79 -5.31 -6.04 -24.96
CA GLU A 79 -6.71 -6.23 -24.57
C GLU A 79 -7.26 -4.97 -23.83
N PRO A 80 -7.45 -3.84 -24.53
CA PRO A 80 -7.83 -2.57 -23.90
C PRO A 80 -9.16 -2.63 -23.13
N VAL A 81 -10.08 -3.50 -23.54
CA VAL A 81 -11.35 -3.70 -22.82
C VAL A 81 -11.12 -4.35 -21.46
N GLU A 82 -10.21 -5.31 -21.38
CA GLU A 82 -9.89 -6.00 -20.13
C GLU A 82 -9.10 -5.09 -19.19
N PHE A 83 -8.20 -4.27 -19.72
CA PHE A 83 -7.55 -3.21 -18.95
C PHE A 83 -8.57 -2.30 -18.26
N VAL A 84 -9.58 -1.82 -19.00
CA VAL A 84 -10.64 -0.96 -18.44
C VAL A 84 -11.47 -1.71 -17.40
N ARG A 85 -11.79 -2.99 -17.62
CA ARG A 85 -12.51 -3.81 -16.63
C ARG A 85 -11.72 -3.95 -15.34
N ASN A 86 -10.44 -4.29 -15.42
CA ASN A 86 -9.57 -4.43 -14.26
C ASN A 86 -9.45 -3.12 -13.48
N ARG A 87 -9.28 -1.99 -14.17
CA ARG A 87 -9.20 -0.66 -13.55
C ARG A 87 -10.51 -0.18 -12.92
N LEU A 88 -11.65 -0.72 -13.35
CA LEU A 88 -12.97 -0.36 -12.82
C LEU A 88 -13.57 -1.47 -11.94
N ASP A 89 -12.80 -2.52 -11.63
CA ASP A 89 -13.30 -3.60 -10.78
C ASP A 89 -13.40 -3.12 -9.33
N ILE A 90 -14.64 -3.03 -8.86
CA ILE A 90 -14.99 -2.62 -7.50
C ILE A 90 -14.41 -3.60 -6.47
N LEU A 91 -14.21 -4.87 -6.83
CA LEU A 91 -13.61 -5.85 -5.93
C LEU A 91 -12.12 -5.61 -5.70
N ASP A 92 -11.45 -4.99 -6.67
CA ASP A 92 -10.03 -4.66 -6.58
C ASP A 92 -9.77 -3.54 -5.55
N GLU A 93 -10.78 -2.69 -5.30
CA GLU A 93 -10.78 -1.72 -4.19
C GLU A 93 -10.53 -2.40 -2.83
N TYR A 94 -11.01 -3.63 -2.64
CA TYR A 94 -10.96 -4.34 -1.36
C TYR A 94 -9.75 -5.24 -1.16
N ILE A 95 -9.00 -5.54 -2.23
CA ILE A 95 -7.92 -6.57 -2.22
C ILE A 95 -6.58 -6.03 -2.73
N SER A 96 -6.59 -5.03 -3.62
CA SER A 96 -5.37 -4.51 -4.24
C SER A 96 -4.61 -3.53 -3.34
N PRO A 97 -3.27 -3.63 -3.27
CA PRO A 97 -2.44 -2.63 -2.60
C PRO A 97 -2.51 -1.25 -3.25
N LEU A 98 -2.82 -1.18 -4.56
CA LEU A 98 -3.04 0.07 -5.30
C LEU A 98 -4.14 0.89 -4.63
N SER A 99 -5.30 0.27 -4.39
CA SER A 99 -6.48 0.89 -3.78
C SER A 99 -6.22 1.39 -2.35
N ALA A 100 -5.26 0.80 -1.63
CA ALA A 100 -4.87 1.26 -0.30
C ALA A 100 -3.78 2.35 -0.32
N ALA A 101 -3.12 2.54 -1.46
CA ALA A 101 -2.14 3.60 -1.69
C ALA A 101 -2.80 4.93 -2.11
N GLU A 102 -4.01 4.87 -2.69
CA GLU A 102 -4.88 6.03 -3.01
C GLU A 102 -5.44 6.75 -1.76
#